data_AF-A0A7C3YVZ6-F1
#
_entry.id   AF-A0A7C3YVZ6-F1
#
_cell.length_a   1.000
_cell.length_b   1.000
_cell.length_c   1.000
_cell.angle_alpha   90.00
_cell.angle_beta   90.00
_cell.angle_gamma   90.00
#
_symmetry.space_group_name_H-M   'P 1'
#
loop_
_entity.id
_entity.type
_entity.pdbx_description
1 polymer ?
#
loop_
_entity_poly.entity_id
_entity_poly.type
_entity_poly.pdbx_seq_one_letter_code
_entity_poly.pdbx_strand_id
1 'polypeptide(L)' 'YKKEGYRVWADNKSYGMRWVGTEGTFSAVKRKFGENTVSRSKERLIAEGYQRFWLYDTMKCYAESRIGGTI' A
#
# COMPACT_ATOMS: atom_id res chain seq x y z
N TYR A 1 -0.86 -9.57 -25.02
CA TYR A 1 -1.84 -8.65 -25.65
C TYR A 1 -1.91 -8.79 -27.17
N LYS A 2 -0.80 -8.73 -27.93
CA LYS A 2 -0.84 -8.76 -29.41
C LYS A 2 -1.42 -10.04 -30.04
N LYS A 3 -1.36 -11.19 -29.35
CA LYS A 3 -1.90 -12.47 -29.83
C LYS A 3 -3.29 -12.85 -29.26
N GLU A 4 -3.62 -12.39 -28.06
CA GLU A 4 -4.78 -12.88 -27.28
C GLU A 4 -5.78 -11.77 -26.92
N GLY A 5 -5.51 -10.52 -27.33
CA GLY A 5 -6.25 -9.34 -26.88
C GLY A 5 -5.75 -8.81 -25.54
N TYR A 6 -6.10 -7.56 -25.22
CA TYR A 6 -5.65 -6.91 -23.97
C TYR A 6 -6.28 -7.55 -22.73
N ARG A 7 -7.60 -7.79 -22.76
CA ARG A 7 -8.37 -8.27 -21.61
C ARG A 7 -7.95 -9.66 -21.15
N VAL A 8 -7.90 -10.63 -22.06
CA VAL A 8 -7.47 -12.02 -21.76
C VAL A 8 -6.03 -12.05 -21.24
N TRP A 9 -5.13 -11.27 -21.86
CA TRP A 9 -3.76 -11.16 -21.39
C TRP A 9 -3.67 -10.50 -20.00
N ALA A 10 -4.48 -9.47 -19.75
CA ALA A 10 -4.50 -8.77 -18.48
C ALA A 10 -5.01 -9.68 -17.35
N ASP A 11 -6.10 -10.40 -17.58
CA ASP A 11 -6.66 -11.35 -16.62
C ASP A 11 -5.65 -12.48 -16.32
N ASN A 12 -5.04 -13.08 -17.35
CA ASN A 12 -4.02 -14.13 -17.22
C ASN A 12 -2.76 -13.68 -16.47
N LYS A 13 -2.42 -12.38 -16.55
CA LYS A 13 -1.27 -11.80 -15.85
C LYS A 13 -1.65 -11.09 -14.55
N SER A 14 -2.93 -11.13 -14.17
CA SER A 14 -3.49 -10.31 -13.09
C SER A 14 -3.07 -8.84 -13.19
N TYR A 15 -2.93 -8.36 -14.42
CA TYR A 15 -2.50 -7.01 -14.73
C TYR A 15 -3.62 -6.05 -14.33
N GLY A 16 -3.34 -5.20 -13.34
CA GLY A 16 -4.35 -4.37 -12.66
C GLY A 16 -4.40 -4.62 -11.15
N MET A 17 -4.19 -5.86 -10.72
CA MET A 17 -4.14 -6.22 -9.29
C MET A 17 -2.92 -5.62 -8.57
N ARG A 18 -1.85 -5.34 -9.32
CA ARG A 18 -0.69 -4.60 -8.83
C ARG A 18 -1.08 -3.22 -8.30
N TRP A 19 -2.01 -2.52 -8.95
CA TRP A 19 -2.39 -1.17 -8.54
C TRP A 19 -3.27 -1.22 -7.29
N VAL A 20 -4.25 -2.12 -7.22
CA VAL A 20 -5.16 -2.21 -6.06
C VAL A 20 -4.40 -2.50 -4.76
N GLY A 21 -3.45 -3.45 -4.78
CA GLY A 21 -2.66 -3.80 -3.60
C GLY A 21 -1.63 -2.74 -3.22
N THR A 22 -0.85 -2.25 -4.20
CA THR A 22 0.26 -1.34 -3.91
C THR A 22 -0.18 0.13 -3.85
N GLU A 23 -0.88 0.63 -4.87
CA GLU A 23 -1.30 2.05 -4.95
C GLU A 23 -2.36 2.41 -3.93
N GLY A 24 -3.27 1.47 -3.62
CA GLY A 24 -4.23 1.62 -2.54
C GLY A 24 -3.54 1.83 -1.19
N THR A 25 -2.55 0.98 -0.89
CA THR A 25 -1.76 1.08 0.35
C THR A 25 -0.96 2.38 0.40
N PHE A 26 -0.25 2.73 -0.69
CA PHE A 26 0.50 3.99 -0.77
C PHE A 26 -0.41 5.20 -0.55
N SER A 27 -1.56 5.25 -1.23
CA SER A 27 -2.52 6.34 -1.10
C SER A 27 -3.08 6.45 0.32
N ALA A 28 -3.39 5.32 0.96
CA ALA A 28 -3.90 5.31 2.32
C ALA A 28 -2.87 5.79 3.36
N VAL A 29 -1.60 5.33 3.24
CA VAL A 29 -0.48 5.79 4.08
C VAL A 29 -0.30 7.30 3.94
N LYS A 30 -0.29 7.81 2.71
CA LYS A 30 -0.15 9.24 2.41
C LYS A 30 -1.32 10.07 2.94
N ARG A 31 -2.56 9.57 2.84
CA ARG A 31 -3.73 10.25 3.44
C ARG A 31 -3.65 10.27 4.97
N LYS A 32 -3.13 9.22 5.59
CA LYS A 32 -3.07 9.10 7.06
C LYS A 32 -1.95 9.94 7.68
N PHE A 33 -0.77 9.96 7.06
CA PHE A 33 0.44 10.56 7.63
C PHE A 33 0.97 11.78 6.85
N GLY A 34 0.34 12.12 5.73
CA GLY A 34 0.84 13.13 4.80
C GLY A 34 1.99 12.61 3.94
N GLU A 35 2.30 13.36 2.88
CA GLU A 35 3.43 13.09 1.97
C GLU A 35 4.72 13.79 2.40
N ASN A 36 4.60 14.88 3.16
CA ASN A 36 5.75 15.66 3.61
C ASN A 36 6.46 14.97 4.75
N THR A 37 7.78 15.10 4.78
CA THR A 37 8.69 14.61 5.82
C THR A 37 9.33 15.80 6.52
N VAL A 38 9.74 15.63 7.77
CA VAL A 38 10.24 16.76 8.60
C VAL A 38 11.76 16.76 8.75
N SER A 39 12.39 15.59 8.63
CA SER A 39 13.84 15.45 8.73
C SER A 39 14.58 16.22 7.64
N ARG A 40 15.80 16.67 7.98
CA ARG A 40 16.75 17.32 7.08
C ARG A 40 17.89 16.40 6.62
N SER A 41 18.01 15.20 7.18
CA SER A 41 19.02 14.20 6.75
C SER A 41 18.36 13.09 5.93
N LYS A 42 19.07 12.62 4.90
CA LYS A 42 18.58 11.61 3.96
C LYS A 42 18.23 10.30 4.67
N GLU A 43 19.06 9.86 5.60
CA GLU A 43 18.89 8.60 6.34
C GLU A 43 17.61 8.65 7.19
N ARG A 44 17.38 9.79 7.85
CA ARG A 44 16.19 10.01 8.67
C ARG A 44 14.93 10.20 7.83
N LEU A 45 15.02 10.83 6.66
CA LEU A 45 13.91 10.88 5.69
C LEU A 45 13.47 9.48 5.27
N ILE A 46 14.43 8.60 4.99
CA ILE A 46 14.17 7.19 4.66
C ILE A 46 13.54 6.48 5.86
N ALA A 47 14.07 6.69 7.07
CA ALA A 47 13.53 6.10 8.30
C ALA A 47 12.08 6.55 8.57
N GLU A 48 11.76 7.83 8.38
CA GLU A 48 10.39 8.35 8.48
C GLU A 48 9.45 7.65 7.49
N GLY A 49 9.93 7.40 6.27
CA GLY A 49 9.20 6.61 5.27
C GLY A 49 8.86 5.22 5.82
N TYR A 50 9.86 4.45 6.25
CA TYR A 50 9.65 3.12 6.81
C TYR A 50 8.70 3.11 8.01
N GLN A 51 8.85 4.06 8.94
CA GLN A 51 8.00 4.16 10.13
C GLN A 51 6.53 4.35 9.78
N ARG A 52 6.20 5.15 8.74
CA ARG A 52 4.80 5.37 8.31
C ARG A 52 4.15 4.10 7.78
N PHE A 53 4.86 3.32 6.97
CA PHE A 53 4.33 2.05 6.47
C PHE A 53 4.17 1.03 7.58
N TRP A 54 5.16 0.91 8.46
CA TRP A 54 5.09 0.00 9.60
C TRP A 54 3.93 0.35 10.54
N LEU A 55 3.74 1.63 10.84
CA LEU A 55 2.64 2.08 11.68
C LEU A 55 1.28 1.84 11.01
N TYR A 56 1.16 2.10 9.70
CA TYR A 56 -0.06 1.82 8.95
C TYR A 56 -0.43 0.34 9.01
N ASP A 57 0.54 -0.55 8.76
CA ASP A 57 0.33 -2.00 8.78
C ASP A 57 -0.06 -2.49 10.18
N THR A 58 0.60 -1.97 11.21
CA THR A 58 0.25 -2.26 12.61
C THR A 58 -1.20 -1.84 12.94
N MET A 59 -1.61 -0.63 12.54
CA MET A 59 -2.97 -0.14 12.73
C MET A 59 -4.00 -0.99 11.98
N LYS A 60 -3.67 -1.39 10.74
CA LYS A 60 -4.51 -2.25 9.91
C LYS A 60 -4.69 -3.63 10.57
N CYS A 61 -3.60 -4.29 10.96
CA CYS A 61 -3.65 -5.58 11.65
C CYS A 61 -4.46 -5.49 12.95
N TYR A 62 -4.30 -4.41 13.72
CA TYR A 62 -5.10 -4.17 14.91
C TYR A 62 -6.60 -4.06 14.59
N ALA A 63 -6.97 -3.25 13.59
CA ALA A 63 -8.36 -3.11 13.16
C ALA A 63 -8.96 -4.43 12.65
N GLU A 64 -8.21 -5.17 11.83
CA GLU A 64 -8.62 -6.48 11.32
C GLU A 64 -8.81 -7.50 12.46
N SER A 65 -7.92 -7.51 13.46
CA SER A 65 -8.08 -8.38 14.63
C SER A 65 -9.32 -8.06 15.47
N ARG A 66 -9.74 -6.79 15.49
CA ARG A 66 -10.94 -6.33 16.19
C ARG A 66 -12.22 -6.66 15.43
N ILE A 67 -12.16 -6.70 14.09
CA ILE A 67 -13.28 -7.06 13.22
C ILE A 67 -13.41 -8.59 13.13
N GLY A 68 -12.29 -9.32 13.10
CA GLY A 68 -12.21 -10.79 13.09
C GLY A 68 -12.49 -11.45 14.45
N GLY A 69 -12.78 -10.67 15.49
CA GLY A 69 -13.27 -11.15 16.80
C GLY A 69 -14.78 -11.38 16.85
N THR A 70 -15.48 -11.33 15.72
CA THR A 70 -16.89 -11.70 15.61
C THR A 70 -17.18 -12.28 14.23
N ILE A 71 -17.00 -13.59 14.10
CA ILE A 71 -17.92 -14.52 13.41
C ILE A 71 -17.91 -15.83 14.20
#